data_AF-A0A235B3K8-F1
#
_entry.id   AF-A0A235B3K8-F1
#
_cell.length_a   1.000
_cell.length_b   1.000
_cell.length_c   1.000
_cell.angle_alpha   90.00
_cell.angle_beta   90.00
_cell.angle_gamma   90.00
#
_symmetry.space_group_name_H-M   'P 1'
#
loop_
_entity.id
_entity.type
_entity.pdbx_description
1 polymer ?
#
loop_
_entity_poly.entity_id
_entity_poly.type
_entity_poly.pdbx_seq_one_letter_code
_entity_poly.pdbx_strand_id
1 'polypeptide(L)'
;MTDRYIPRVREASIPEDGGWAELSQENVLILSIPDWRDIADRSAKGYRYVWMYDRQGDAYIFSFRLEDGTERAVAFARDHGGLLLRDERAYKAFSILVTPEPLHEMKEDTPMLLLEEISLKRHPKAGW
;
A
#
# COMPACT_ATOMS: atom_id res chain seq x y z
N MET A 1 -1.33 17.04 21.01
CA MET A 1 -1.92 17.25 19.68
C MET A 1 -1.26 16.24 18.76
N THR A 2 -1.99 15.26 18.24
CA THR A 2 -1.40 14.24 17.36
C THR A 2 -1.27 14.86 15.98
N ASP A 3 -0.04 15.16 15.55
CA ASP A 3 0.24 15.68 14.21
C ASP A 3 -0.25 14.68 13.15
N ARG A 4 -1.43 14.95 12.61
CA ARG A 4 -2.02 14.16 11.53
C ARG A 4 -1.14 14.32 10.29
N TYR A 5 -0.65 13.21 9.75
CA TYR A 5 0.07 13.20 8.49
C TYR A 5 -0.84 13.74 7.37
N ILE A 6 -0.33 14.75 6.65
CA ILE A 6 -0.96 15.33 5.47
C ILE A 6 -0.01 15.05 4.30
N PRO A 7 -0.41 14.20 3.34
CA PRO A 7 0.41 13.89 2.17
C PRO A 7 0.69 15.14 1.33
N ARG A 8 1.92 15.23 0.81
CA ARG A 8 2.37 16.26 -0.15
C ARG A 8 2.71 15.66 -1.52
N VAL A 9 2.80 14.33 -1.60
CA VAL A 9 2.91 13.58 -2.84
C VAL A 9 1.82 13.97 -3.84
N ARG A 10 2.19 14.15 -5.11
CA ARG A 10 1.29 14.60 -6.19
C ARG A 10 0.89 13.50 -7.16
N GLU A 11 1.60 12.38 -7.11
CA GLU A 11 1.45 11.25 -8.02
C GLU A 11 1.33 9.97 -7.20
N ALA A 12 0.53 9.03 -7.68
CA ALA A 12 0.38 7.72 -7.08
C ALA A 12 0.76 6.66 -8.10
N SER A 13 1.60 5.72 -7.69
CA SER A 13 1.96 4.56 -8.50
C SER A 13 0.79 3.58 -8.55
N ILE A 14 0.63 2.92 -9.69
CA ILE A 14 -0.33 1.82 -9.86
C ILE A 14 0.47 0.52 -9.77
N PRO A 15 0.13 -0.43 -8.90
CA PRO A 15 0.79 -1.73 -8.86
C PRO A 15 0.61 -2.46 -10.19
N GLU A 16 1.67 -3.06 -10.71
CA GLU A 16 1.60 -3.92 -11.90
C GLU A 16 0.94 -5.26 -11.58
N ASP A 17 1.21 -5.76 -10.38
CA ASP A 17 0.65 -7.01 -9.87
C ASP A 17 0.42 -6.89 -8.36
N GLY A 18 -0.49 -7.71 -7.84
CA GLY A 18 -0.82 -7.72 -6.43
C GLY A 18 -1.54 -8.98 -6.01
N GLY A 19 -1.21 -9.45 -4.82
CA GLY A 19 -1.76 -10.69 -4.28
C GLY A 19 -1.77 -10.66 -2.76
N TRP A 20 -2.65 -11.45 -2.19
CA TRP A 20 -2.71 -11.62 -0.75
C TRP A 20 -2.01 -12.90 -0.34
N ALA A 21 -1.22 -12.81 0.73
CA ALA A 21 -0.56 -13.91 1.39
C ALA A 21 -0.82 -13.86 2.91
N GLU A 22 -0.43 -14.92 3.60
CA GLU A 22 -0.42 -14.97 5.06
C GLU A 22 1.03 -15.15 5.52
N LEU A 23 1.49 -14.27 6.40
CA LEU A 23 2.83 -14.32 7.00
C LEU A 23 2.67 -14.30 8.51
N SER A 24 3.14 -15.34 9.21
CA SER A 24 3.07 -15.41 10.67
C SER A 24 1.66 -15.14 11.25
N GLN A 25 0.61 -15.64 10.58
CA GLN A 25 -0.80 -15.44 10.92
C GLN A 25 -1.36 -14.04 10.67
N GLU A 26 -0.60 -13.18 9.98
CA GLU A 26 -1.03 -11.85 9.56
C GLU A 26 -1.34 -11.81 8.07
N ASN A 27 -2.40 -11.09 7.71
CA ASN A 27 -2.75 -10.86 6.31
C ASN A 27 -1.75 -9.87 5.71
N VAL A 28 -1.12 -10.26 4.60
CA VAL A 28 -0.17 -9.41 3.88
C VAL A 28 -0.64 -9.20 2.45
N LEU A 29 -0.83 -7.94 2.07
CA LEU A 29 -1.05 -7.54 0.69
C LEU A 29 0.31 -7.29 0.04
N ILE A 30 0.71 -8.17 -0.87
CA ILE A 30 1.96 -8.05 -1.63
C ILE A 30 1.67 -7.28 -2.91
N LEU A 31 2.47 -6.27 -3.21
CA LEU A 31 2.35 -5.41 -4.40
C LEU A 31 3.67 -5.36 -5.15
N SER A 32 3.60 -5.50 -6.48
CA SER A 32 4.72 -5.27 -7.37
C SER A 32 4.64 -3.84 -7.93
N ILE A 33 5.63 -3.01 -7.62
CA ILE A 33 5.75 -1.62 -8.08
C ILE A 33 7.20 -1.38 -8.55
N PRO A 34 7.53 -1.63 -9.83
CA PRO A 34 8.92 -1.59 -10.33
C PRO A 34 9.66 -0.27 -10.08
N ASP A 35 8.94 0.85 -10.13
CA ASP A 35 9.49 2.18 -9.93
C ASP A 35 10.00 2.44 -8.51
N TRP A 36 9.71 1.56 -7.55
CA TRP A 36 10.05 1.75 -6.12
C TRP A 36 11.33 1.06 -5.69
N ARG A 37 12.20 0.72 -6.65
CA ARG A 37 13.51 0.11 -6.38
C ARG A 37 14.37 0.94 -5.41
N ASP A 38 14.19 2.26 -5.37
CA ASP A 38 14.95 3.17 -4.50
C ASP A 38 14.56 3.12 -3.01
N ILE A 39 13.41 2.50 -2.68
CA ILE A 39 12.90 2.39 -1.31
C ILE A 39 12.67 0.94 -0.87
N ALA A 40 12.81 -0.04 -1.76
CA ALA A 40 12.53 -1.44 -1.48
C ALA A 40 13.35 -2.00 -0.30
N ASP A 41 14.61 -1.61 -0.13
CA ASP A 41 15.46 -2.07 0.98
C ASP A 41 15.40 -1.19 2.24
N ARG A 42 14.50 -0.20 2.27
CA ARG A 42 14.42 0.74 3.41
C ARG A 42 13.59 0.18 4.54
N SER A 43 13.90 0.63 5.75
CA SER A 43 13.04 0.38 6.91
C SER A 43 11.82 1.29 6.87
N ALA A 44 10.64 0.73 7.13
CA ALA A 44 9.42 1.49 7.37
C ALA A 44 9.21 1.84 8.84
N LYS A 45 10.19 1.63 9.73
CA LYS A 45 9.99 1.94 11.15
C LYS A 45 9.61 3.41 11.33
N GLY A 46 8.56 3.67 12.13
CA GLY A 46 8.09 5.03 12.41
C GLY A 46 7.38 5.72 11.24
N TYR A 47 7.08 4.99 10.16
CA TYR A 47 6.33 5.54 9.04
C TYR A 47 4.94 6.03 9.46
N ARG A 48 4.37 6.96 8.68
CA ARG A 48 2.99 7.42 8.83
C ARG A 48 2.25 7.21 7.54
N TYR A 49 0.97 6.86 7.61
CA TYR A 49 0.14 6.69 6.43
C TYR A 49 -1.23 7.34 6.56
N VAL A 50 -1.90 7.48 5.42
CA VAL A 50 -3.30 7.86 5.34
C VAL A 50 -3.92 7.21 4.10
N TRP A 51 -5.20 6.85 4.23
CA TRP A 51 -6.04 6.48 3.11
C TRP A 51 -6.88 7.69 2.66
N MET A 52 -6.92 7.90 1.36
CA MET A 52 -7.80 8.87 0.71
C MET A 52 -8.68 8.13 -0.28
N TYR A 53 -9.86 8.65 -0.55
CA TYR A 53 -10.72 8.15 -1.61
C TYR A 53 -10.89 9.26 -2.64
N ASP A 54 -10.32 9.05 -3.83
CA ASP A 54 -10.56 9.91 -4.97
C ASP A 54 -11.90 9.54 -5.63
N ARG A 55 -12.83 10.48 -5.56
CA ARG A 55 -14.17 10.32 -6.12
C ARG A 55 -14.18 10.41 -7.65
N GLN A 56 -13.24 11.14 -8.24
CA GLN A 56 -13.22 11.33 -9.70
C GLN A 56 -12.64 10.10 -10.39
N GLY A 57 -11.52 9.57 -9.89
CA GLY A 57 -10.92 8.33 -10.38
C GLY A 57 -11.54 7.04 -9.83
N ASP A 58 -12.53 7.11 -8.95
CA ASP A 58 -13.11 5.98 -8.21
C ASP A 58 -12.01 5.04 -7.65
N ALA A 59 -11.09 5.63 -6.90
CA ALA A 59 -9.87 4.96 -6.46
C ALA A 59 -9.58 5.24 -4.98
N TYR A 60 -9.11 4.22 -4.25
CA TYR A 60 -8.46 4.46 -2.97
C TYR A 60 -6.99 4.78 -3.20
N ILE A 61 -6.49 5.79 -2.50
CA ILE A 61 -5.09 6.18 -2.53
C ILE A 61 -4.50 5.93 -1.15
N PHE A 62 -3.54 5.02 -1.08
CA PHE A 62 -2.73 4.82 0.11
C PHE A 62 -1.50 5.71 0.01
N SER A 63 -1.36 6.70 0.87
CA SER A 63 -0.17 7.54 0.94
C SER A 63 0.57 7.30 2.23
N PHE A 64 1.89 7.22 2.16
CA PHE A 64 2.74 7.10 3.35
C PHE A 64 3.98 7.98 3.26
N ARG A 65 4.55 8.23 4.43
CA ARG A 65 5.82 8.91 4.62
C ARG A 65 6.72 8.09 5.54
N LEU A 66 7.92 7.77 5.07
CA LEU A 66 8.98 7.15 5.87
C LEU A 66 9.58 8.15 6.87
N GLU A 67 10.33 7.66 7.85
CA GLU A 67 10.96 8.51 8.87
C GLU A 67 11.95 9.52 8.27
N ASP A 68 12.62 9.15 7.18
CA ASP A 68 13.54 10.02 6.42
C ASP A 68 12.84 11.13 5.62
N GLY A 69 11.50 11.18 5.64
CA GLY A 69 10.68 12.15 4.93
C GLY A 69 10.28 11.74 3.50
N THR A 70 10.72 10.58 3.02
CA THR A 70 10.33 10.07 1.70
C THR A 70 8.83 9.79 1.68
N GLU A 71 8.11 10.42 0.74
CA GLU A 71 6.68 10.19 0.54
C GLU A 71 6.42 9.40 -0.75
N ARG A 72 5.46 8.49 -0.67
CA ARG A 72 4.94 7.72 -1.81
C ARG A 72 3.44 7.51 -1.68
N ALA A 73 2.80 7.20 -2.80
CA ALA A 73 1.40 6.83 -2.82
C ALA A 73 1.13 5.70 -3.81
N VAL A 74 0.17 4.85 -3.47
CA VAL A 74 -0.35 3.78 -4.32
C VAL A 74 -1.82 4.05 -4.63
N ALA A 75 -2.20 3.96 -5.90
CA ALA A 75 -3.58 4.07 -6.34
C ALA A 75 -4.20 2.69 -6.58
N PHE A 76 -5.35 2.44 -5.95
CA PHE A 76 -6.17 1.26 -6.11
C PHE A 76 -7.48 1.66 -6.80
N ALA A 77 -7.43 1.77 -8.12
CA ALA A 77 -8.62 2.00 -8.94
C ALA A 77 -9.61 0.84 -8.81
N ARG A 78 -10.90 1.15 -8.66
CA ARG A 78 -11.97 0.19 -8.36
C ARG A 78 -11.93 -1.10 -9.16
N ASP A 79 -11.77 -1.00 -10.48
CA ASP A 79 -11.86 -2.13 -11.40
C ASP A 79 -10.51 -2.85 -11.64
N HIS A 80 -9.45 -2.42 -10.95
CA HIS A 80 -8.11 -3.02 -10.99
C HIS A 80 -7.63 -3.34 -9.56
N GLY A 81 -6.63 -2.61 -9.04
CA GLY A 81 -6.10 -2.83 -7.69
C GLY A 81 -7.16 -2.73 -6.59
N GLY A 82 -8.27 -2.03 -6.83
CA GLY A 82 -9.42 -1.99 -5.94
C GLY A 82 -10.03 -3.37 -5.63
N LEU A 83 -9.92 -4.34 -6.54
CA LEU A 83 -10.36 -5.71 -6.30
C LEU A 83 -9.63 -6.34 -5.10
N LEU A 84 -8.33 -6.05 -4.94
CA LEU A 84 -7.53 -6.51 -3.79
C LEU A 84 -8.08 -5.93 -2.48
N LEU A 85 -8.54 -4.68 -2.53
CA LEU A 85 -9.15 -4.01 -1.38
C LEU A 85 -10.60 -4.44 -1.14
N ARG A 86 -11.23 -5.27 -1.96
CA ARG A 86 -12.59 -5.81 -1.72
C ARG A 86 -12.58 -7.18 -1.06
N ASP A 87 -11.40 -7.81 -1.02
CA ASP A 87 -11.15 -9.05 -0.30
C ASP A 87 -11.48 -8.90 1.19
N GLU A 88 -11.98 -9.97 1.83
CA GLU A 88 -12.35 -9.96 3.25
C GLU A 88 -11.17 -9.63 4.17
N ARG A 89 -9.95 -9.96 3.75
CA ARG A 89 -8.71 -9.66 4.48
C ARG A 89 -8.48 -8.15 4.64
N ALA A 90 -8.92 -7.36 3.67
CA ALA A 90 -8.83 -5.89 3.70
C ALA A 90 -9.76 -5.22 4.73
N TYR A 91 -10.70 -5.96 5.33
CA TYR A 91 -11.63 -5.45 6.35
C TYR A 91 -11.06 -5.53 7.78
N LYS A 92 -9.91 -6.19 7.94
CA LYS A 92 -9.16 -6.25 9.20
C LYS A 92 -7.89 -5.40 9.08
N ALA A 93 -7.10 -5.34 10.15
CA ALA A 93 -5.73 -4.86 10.02
C ALA A 93 -4.92 -5.85 9.16
N PHE A 94 -4.04 -5.31 8.32
CA PHE A 94 -3.16 -6.07 7.45
C PHE A 94 -1.84 -5.32 7.26
N SER A 95 -0.86 -5.98 6.66
CA SER A 95 0.41 -5.37 6.27
C SER A 95 0.48 -5.25 4.75
N ILE A 96 1.18 -4.25 4.23
CA ILE A 96 1.49 -4.12 2.81
C ILE A 96 2.96 -4.41 2.62
N LEU A 97 3.28 -5.37 1.76
CA LEU A 97 4.65 -5.68 1.34
C LEU A 97 4.82 -5.20 -0.09
N VAL A 98 5.80 -4.34 -0.35
CA VAL A 98 6.05 -3.80 -1.69
C VAL A 98 7.41 -4.28 -2.20
N THR A 99 7.42 -4.80 -3.42
CA THR A 99 8.63 -5.22 -4.13
C THR A 99 8.71 -4.53 -5.49
N PRO A 100 9.91 -4.20 -6.01
CA PRO A 100 10.08 -3.74 -7.38
C PRO A 100 10.13 -4.89 -8.39
N GLU A 101 10.20 -6.15 -7.93
CA GLU A 101 10.28 -7.32 -8.80
C GLU A 101 8.88 -7.90 -9.09
N PRO A 102 8.67 -8.56 -10.24
CA PRO A 102 7.45 -9.30 -10.51
C PRO A 102 7.20 -10.38 -9.46
N LEU A 103 5.94 -10.59 -9.05
CA LEU A 103 5.62 -11.51 -7.95
C LEU A 103 6.04 -12.97 -8.22
N HIS A 104 6.01 -13.39 -9.49
CA HIS A 104 6.41 -14.74 -9.90
C HIS A 104 7.93 -14.95 -9.96
N GLU A 105 8.72 -13.88 -9.87
CA GLU A 105 10.19 -13.92 -9.87
C GLU A 105 10.81 -13.70 -8.49
N MET A 106 9.97 -13.54 -7.46
CA MET A 106 10.43 -13.31 -6.08
C MET A 106 11.28 -14.46 -5.55
N LYS A 107 12.37 -14.09 -4.89
CA LYS A 107 13.33 -14.96 -4.19
C LYS A 107 13.44 -14.54 -2.72
N GLU A 108 14.07 -15.39 -1.91
CA GLU A 108 14.25 -15.14 -0.48
C GLU A 108 14.99 -13.83 -0.17
N ASP A 109 15.88 -13.40 -1.06
CA ASP A 109 16.71 -12.19 -0.94
C ASP A 109 16.14 -10.97 -1.68
N THR A 110 14.90 -11.06 -2.18
CA THR A 110 14.28 -9.95 -2.93
C THR A 110 14.08 -8.74 -2.02
N PRO A 111 14.55 -7.54 -2.41
CA PRO A 111 14.28 -6.28 -1.73
C PRO A 111 12.79 -6.04 -1.52
N MET A 112 12.37 -5.81 -0.28
CA MET A 112 10.97 -5.62 0.06
C MET A 112 10.76 -4.59 1.17
N LEU A 113 9.86 -3.65 0.92
CA LEU A 113 9.41 -2.69 1.92
C LEU A 113 8.15 -3.22 2.60
N LEU A 114 8.24 -3.53 3.89
CA LEU A 114 7.11 -3.97 4.70
C LEU A 114 6.50 -2.79 5.48
N LEU A 115 5.22 -2.55 5.31
CA LEU A 115 4.42 -1.53 6.01
C LEU A 115 3.37 -2.25 6.86
N GLU A 116 3.56 -2.24 8.18
CA GLU A 116 2.77 -3.04 9.12
C GLU A 116 1.61 -2.26 9.74
N GLU A 117 0.60 -2.98 10.26
CA GLU A 117 -0.53 -2.40 11.01
C GLU A 117 -1.38 -1.38 10.22
N ILE A 118 -1.63 -1.68 8.94
CA ILE A 118 -2.47 -0.88 8.07
C ILE A 118 -3.94 -1.24 8.28
N SER A 119 -4.77 -0.20 8.40
CA SER A 119 -6.22 -0.34 8.42
C SER A 119 -6.86 0.60 7.40
N LEU A 120 -7.70 0.03 6.54
CA LEU A 120 -8.45 0.79 5.54
C LEU A 120 -9.80 1.20 6.11
N LYS A 121 -9.97 2.51 6.35
CA LYS A 121 -11.30 3.07 6.62
C LYS A 121 -12.00 3.38 5.30
N ARG A 122 -12.91 2.51 4.90
CA ARG A 122 -13.71 2.70 3.69
C ARG A 122 -14.53 3.99 3.72
N HIS A 123 -14.58 4.67 2.60
CA HIS A 123 -15.38 5.88 2.45
C HIS A 123 -16.83 5.47 2.08
N PRO A 124 -17.88 5.98 2.77
CA PRO A 124 -19.26 5.56 2.51
C PRO A 124 -19.71 5.75 1.06
N LYS A 125 -19.16 6.76 0.38
CA LYS A 125 -19.47 7.06 -1.02
C LYS A 125 -18.64 6.27 -2.04
N ALA A 126 -17.71 5.42 -1.61
CA ALA A 126 -17.05 4.48 -2.52
C ALA A 126 -18.05 3.41 -2.98
N GLY A 127 -18.88 2.91 -2.05
CA GLY A 127 -19.86 1.87 -2.36
C GLY A 127 -19.24 0.51 -2.65
N TRP A 128 -17.96 0.32 -2.33
CA TRP A 128 -17.21 -0.91 -2.50
C TRP A 128 -16.09 -1.07 -1.46
#